data_AF-A0A924LXF5-F1
#
_entry.id   AF-A0A924LXF5-F1
#
_cell.length_a   1.000
_cell.length_b   1.000
_cell.length_c   1.000
_cell.angle_alpha   90.00
_cell.angle_beta   90.00
_cell.angle_gamma   90.00
#
_symmetry.space_group_name_H-M   'P 1'
#
loop_
_entity.id
_entity.type
_entity.pdbx_description
1 polymer ?
#
loop_
_entity_poly.entity_id
_entity_poly.type
_entity_poly.pdbx_seq_one_letter_code
_entity_poly.pdbx_strand_id
1 'polypeptide(L)'
;MEEQNFINEILNSTNGMMKIAPNNALFDEIQNKLNQQNYVSSKVLWKIAASIFILVSINVFLIRKNFKTDKKISSSFENIYNKNNQLY
;
A
#
# COMPACT_ATOMS: atom_id res chain seq x y z
N MET A 1 27.05 49.64 -15.53
CA MET A 1 26.76 49.50 -16.97
C MET A 1 26.18 48.12 -17.29
N GLU A 2 26.77 47.04 -16.78
CA GLU A 2 26.24 45.66 -16.87
C GLU A 2 24.78 45.51 -16.44
N GLU A 3 24.41 46.09 -15.28
CA GLU A 3 23.09 45.92 -14.68
C GLU A 3 21.95 46.58 -15.47
N GLN A 4 22.22 47.73 -16.09
CA GLN A 4 21.25 48.42 -16.96
C GLN A 4 21.06 47.69 -18.29
N ASN A 5 22.12 47.04 -18.79
CA ASN A 5 22.04 46.21 -19.98
C ASN A 5 21.20 44.95 -19.71
N PHE A 6 21.39 44.31 -18.55
CA PHE A 6 20.58 43.16 -18.13
C PHE A 6 19.10 43.52 -17.97
N ILE A 7 18.79 44.65 -17.34
CA ILE A 7 17.40 45.13 -17.19
C ILE A 7 16.77 45.41 -18.57
N ASN A 8 17.52 46.05 -19.48
CA ASN A 8 17.04 46.30 -20.84
C ASN A 8 16.86 45.01 -21.64
N GLU A 9 17.71 44.00 -21.43
CA GLU A 9 17.59 42.70 -22.08
C GLU A 9 16.34 41.97 -21.62
N ILE A 10 16.04 41.98 -20.32
CA ILE A 10 14.81 41.38 -19.78
C ILE A 10 13.57 42.15 -20.26
N LEU A 11 13.57 43.48 -20.18
CA LEU A 11 12.43 44.29 -20.60
C LEU A 11 12.12 44.14 -22.09
N ASN A 12 13.15 43.95 -22.92
CA ASN A 12 13.00 43.78 -24.36
C ASN A 12 12.92 42.31 -24.80
N SER A 13 13.07 41.34 -23.91
CA SER A 13 13.00 39.90 -24.22
C SER A 13 11.67 39.44 -24.83
N THR A 14 10.62 40.24 -24.65
CA THR A 14 9.27 40.02 -25.15
C THR A 14 8.95 40.81 -26.42
N ASN A 15 9.80 41.77 -26.82
CA ASN A 15 9.58 42.57 -28.02
C ASN A 15 9.78 41.69 -29.27
N GLY A 16 8.68 41.41 -29.97
CA GLY A 16 8.65 40.53 -31.14
C GLY A 16 8.08 39.14 -30.87
N MET A 17 7.73 38.81 -29.62
CA MET A 17 7.01 37.56 -29.35
C MET A 17 5.56 37.65 -29.84
N MET A 18 5.27 36.87 -30.86
CA MET A 18 3.93 36.69 -31.40
C MET A 18 3.12 35.83 -30.42
N LYS A 19 1.89 36.24 -30.10
CA LYS A 19 1.01 35.49 -29.19
C LYS A 19 0.73 34.11 -29.78
N ILE A 20 1.43 33.09 -29.31
CA ILE A 20 1.23 31.71 -29.74
C ILE A 20 -0.06 31.18 -29.13
N ALA A 21 -0.96 30.67 -29.96
CA ALA A 21 -2.11 29.92 -29.46
C ALA A 21 -1.60 28.64 -28.79
N PRO A 22 -2.15 28.23 -27.64
CA PRO A 22 -1.72 27.01 -26.98
C PRO A 22 -1.81 25.85 -27.96
N ASN A 23 -0.71 25.10 -28.09
CA ASN A 23 -0.69 23.94 -28.97
C ASN A 23 -1.57 22.85 -28.35
N ASN A 24 -2.73 22.60 -28.96
CA ASN A 24 -3.66 21.57 -28.50
C ASN A 24 -2.98 20.19 -28.37
N ALA A 25 -1.97 19.90 -29.21
CA ALA A 25 -1.20 18.66 -29.11
C ALA A 25 -0.41 18.54 -27.79
N LEU A 26 0.11 19.65 -27.24
CA LEU A 26 0.78 19.64 -25.94
C LEU A 26 -0.21 19.38 -24.80
N PHE A 27 -1.40 19.97 -24.90
CA PHE A 27 -2.46 19.71 -23.93
C PHE A 27 -2.90 18.24 -23.98
N ASP A 28 -3.09 17.70 -25.18
CA ASP A 28 -3.44 16.29 -25.38
C ASP A 28 -2.33 15.35 -24.87
N GLU A 29 -1.05 15.71 -25.06
CA GLU A 29 0.08 14.95 -24.53
C GLU A 29 0.10 14.95 -22.99
N ILE A 30 -0.12 16.10 -22.37
CA ILE A 30 -0.20 16.25 -20.91
C ILE A 30 -1.39 15.45 -20.36
N GLN A 31 -2.55 15.56 -21.00
CA GLN A 31 -3.76 14.84 -20.62
C GLN A 31 -3.58 13.32 -20.75
N ASN A 32 -2.94 12.86 -21.82
CA ASN A 32 -2.62 11.45 -22.01
C ASN A 32 -1.63 10.93 -20.96
N LYS A 33 -0.58 11.69 -20.63
CA LYS A 33 0.35 11.32 -19.55
C LYS A 33 -0.32 11.24 -18.19
N LEU A 34 -1.26 12.14 -17.89
CA LEU A 34 -2.06 12.11 -16.65
C LEU A 34 -2.98 10.89 -16.58
N ASN A 35 -3.62 10.54 -17.71
CA ASN A 35 -4.56 9.43 -17.79
C ASN A 35 -3.88 8.05 -17.90
N GLN A 36 -2.58 8.02 -18.20
CA GLN A 36 -1.75 6.80 -18.23
C GLN A 36 -1.36 6.26 -16.86
N GLN A 37 -1.93 6.78 -15.77
CA GLN A 37 -1.78 6.13 -14.46
C GLN A 37 -2.38 4.72 -14.56
N ASN A 38 -1.51 3.72 -14.54
CA ASN A 38 -1.86 2.30 -14.65
C ASN A 38 -2.60 1.86 -13.38
N TYR A 39 -3.89 2.18 -13.29
CA TYR A 39 -4.75 1.68 -12.24
C TYR A 39 -4.97 0.19 -12.47
N VAL A 40 -4.45 -0.63 -11.55
CA VAL A 40 -4.80 -2.05 -11.50
C VAL A 40 -6.30 -2.19 -11.25
N SER A 41 -6.96 -3.08 -12.00
CA SER A 41 -8.39 -3.32 -11.82
C SER A 41 -8.68 -3.69 -10.36
N SER A 42 -9.75 -3.13 -9.79
CA SER A 42 -10.19 -3.44 -8.43
C SER A 42 -10.38 -4.94 -8.21
N LYS A 43 -10.75 -5.71 -9.25
CA LYS A 43 -10.85 -7.18 -9.16
C LYS A 43 -9.50 -7.84 -8.85
N VAL A 44 -8.40 -7.32 -9.39
CA VAL A 44 -7.05 -7.83 -9.14
C VAL A 44 -6.60 -7.49 -7.71
N LEU A 45 -6.87 -6.25 -7.26
CA LEU A 45 -6.65 -5.84 -5.87
C LEU A 45 -7.35 -6.80 -4.88
N TRP A 46 -8.63 -7.11 -5.12
CA TRP A 46 -9.39 -8.03 -4.28
C TRP A 46 -8.87 -9.46 -4.31
N LYS A 47 -8.41 -9.96 -5.47
CA LYS A 47 -7.79 -11.29 -5.57
C LYS A 47 -6.51 -11.39 -4.73
N ILE A 48 -5.65 -10.38 -4.82
CA ILE A 48 -4.41 -10.32 -4.03
C ILE A 48 -4.73 -10.24 -2.54
N ALA A 49 -5.66 -9.35 -2.15
CA ALA A 49 -6.09 -9.21 -0.77
C ALA A 49 -6.66 -10.53 -0.21
N ALA A 50 -7.51 -11.22 -0.96
CA ALA A 50 -8.06 -12.52 -0.57
C ALA A 50 -6.97 -13.59 -0.39
N SER A 51 -5.97 -13.62 -1.28
CA SER A 51 -4.83 -14.54 -1.17
C SER A 51 -4.03 -14.32 0.12
N ILE A 52 -3.74 -13.06 0.45
CA ILE A 52 -3.03 -12.69 1.68
C ILE A 52 -3.88 -13.07 2.90
N PHE A 53 -5.18 -12.78 2.87
CA PHE A 53 -6.09 -13.09 3.96
C PHE A 53 -6.16 -14.60 4.25
N ILE A 54 -6.23 -15.43 3.21
CA ILE A 54 -6.23 -16.90 3.34
C ILE A 54 -4.93 -17.37 3.99
N LEU A 55 -3.78 -16.87 3.53
CA LEU A 55 -2.48 -17.24 4.08
C LEU A 55 -2.40 -16.91 5.57
N VAL A 56 -2.77 -15.70 5.97
CA VAL A 56 -2.80 -15.27 7.38
C VAL A 56 -3.76 -16.14 8.18
N SER A 57 -4.96 -16.40 7.66
CA SER A 57 -5.99 -17.20 8.33
C SER A 57 -5.51 -18.63 8.61
N ILE A 58 -4.83 -19.25 7.66
CA ILE A 58 -4.25 -20.60 7.82
C ILE A 58 -3.19 -20.59 8.92
N ASN A 59 -2.29 -19.60 8.91
CA ASN A 59 -1.24 -19.51 9.92
C ASN A 59 -1.82 -19.33 11.34
N VAL A 60 -2.80 -18.44 11.50
CA VAL A 60 -3.49 -18.22 12.77
C VAL A 60 -4.24 -19.49 13.22
N PHE A 61 -4.89 -20.19 12.30
CA PHE A 61 -5.60 -21.44 12.58
C PHE A 61 -4.66 -22.54 13.08
N LEU A 62 -3.50 -22.71 12.44
CA LEU A 62 -2.48 -23.69 12.84
C LEU A 62 -1.96 -23.40 14.24
N ILE A 63 -1.60 -22.14 14.52
CA ILE A 63 -1.18 -21.70 15.86
C ILE A 63 -2.27 -22.05 16.89
N ARG A 64 -3.54 -21.71 16.61
CA ARG A 64 -4.66 -21.95 17.54
C ARG A 64 -4.95 -23.44 17.76
N LYS A 65 -4.73 -24.32 16.78
CA LYS A 65 -4.86 -25.77 16.99
C LYS A 65 -3.79 -26.28 17.93
N ASN A 66 -2.54 -25.83 17.79
CA ASN A 66 -1.43 -26.29 18.63
C ASN A 66 -1.67 -25.93 20.11
N PHE A 67 -2.11 -24.69 20.41
CA PHE A 67 -2.44 -24.26 21.77
C PHE A 67 -3.60 -25.03 22.45
N LYS A 68 -4.53 -25.63 21.69
CA LYS A 68 -5.63 -26.43 22.29
C LYS A 68 -5.16 -27.79 22.80
N THR A 69 -4.03 -28.29 22.31
CA THR A 69 -3.53 -29.64 22.64
C THR A 69 -2.92 -29.68 24.03
N ASP A 70 -2.19 -28.62 24.42
CA ASP A 70 -1.55 -28.53 25.74
C ASP A 70 -2.55 -28.46 26.89
N LYS A 71 -3.70 -27.82 26.67
CA LYS A 71 -4.75 -27.67 27.70
C LYS A 71 -5.39 -29.01 28.10
N LYS A 72 -5.39 -30.01 27.19
CA LYS A 72 -5.90 -31.36 27.48
C LYS A 72 -4.98 -32.10 28.45
N ILE A 73 -3.67 -31.94 28.30
CA ILE A 73 -2.64 -32.64 29.08
C ILE A 73 -2.64 -32.15 30.53
N SER A 74 -2.68 -30.83 30.77
CA SER A 74 -2.74 -30.27 32.13
C SER A 74 -3.98 -30.74 32.90
N SER A 75 -5.16 -30.80 32.25
CA SER A 75 -6.39 -31.26 32.90
C SER A 75 -6.36 -32.75 33.30
N SER A 76 -5.63 -33.60 32.57
CA SER A 76 -5.43 -35.00 32.95
C SER A 76 -4.41 -35.16 34.09
N PHE A 77 -3.31 -34.40 34.10
CA PHE A 77 -2.33 -34.45 35.18
C PHE A 77 -2.90 -33.95 36.52
N GLU A 78 -3.68 -32.88 36.49
CA GLU A 78 -4.35 -32.33 37.67
C GLU A 78 -5.37 -33.33 38.26
N ASN A 79 -6.07 -34.08 37.41
CA ASN A 79 -7.03 -35.11 37.82
C ASN A 79 -6.33 -36.37 38.38
N ILE A 80 -5.16 -36.74 37.84
CA ILE A 80 -4.35 -37.86 38.34
C ILE A 80 -3.72 -37.51 39.70
N TYR A 81 -3.17 -36.30 39.86
CA TYR A 81 -2.64 -35.84 41.15
C TYR A 81 -3.73 -35.74 42.21
N ASN A 82 -4.91 -35.22 41.86
CA ASN A 82 -6.03 -35.10 42.80
C ASN A 82 -6.61 -36.47 43.20
N LYS A 83 -6.71 -37.44 42.27
CA LYS A 83 -7.11 -38.82 42.60
C LYS A 83 -6.12 -39.54 43.51
N ASN A 84 -4.81 -39.34 43.30
CA ASN A 84 -3.78 -40.03 44.07
C ASN A 84 -3.51 -39.37 45.43
N ASN A 85 -4.00 -38.15 45.67
CA ASN A 85 -3.90 -37.45 46.95
C ASN A 85 -5.18 -37.60 47.82
N GLN A 86 -6.05 -38.54 47.49
CA GLN A 86 -7.19 -38.94 48.32
C GLN A 86 -6.75 -40.09 49.24
N LEU A 87 -6.06 -39.75 50.33
CA LEU A 87 -5.85 -40.63 51.47
C LEU A 87 -6.53 -39.98 52.69
N TYR A 88 -7.70 -40.53 53.03
CA TYR A 88 -8.63 -40.17 54.12
C TYR A 88 -9.51 -38.93 53.90
#